data_AF-A0A970BX89-F1
#
_entry.id   AF-A0A970BX89-F1
#
_cell.length_a   1.000
_cell.length_b   1.000
_cell.length_c   1.000
_cell.angle_alpha   90.00
_cell.angle_beta   90.00
_cell.angle_gamma   90.00
#
_symmetry.space_group_name_H-M   'P 1'
#
loop_
_entity.id
_entity.type
_entity.pdbx_description
1 polymer ?
#
loop_
_entity_poly.entity_id
_entity_poly.type
_entity_poly.pdbx_seq_one_letter_code
_entity_poly.pdbx_strand_id
1 'polypeptide(L)'
;MFCEITRKLDEQALARIQSLEEDLGVALVAFSCRSLDPAREEKLRRIMDELGPQLQAPVADPDDEQLARIRALEGELGLTLIAVDASSS
;
A
#
# COMPACT_ATOMS: atom_id res chain seq x y z
N MET A 1 -10.31 -4.55 -10.64
CA MET A 1 -10.11 -4.29 -9.19
C MET A 1 -9.19 -3.10 -9.09
N PHE A 2 -9.60 -2.06 -8.36
CA PHE A 2 -8.89 -0.78 -8.31
C PHE A 2 -8.36 -0.55 -6.90
N CYS A 3 -7.06 -0.32 -6.79
CA CYS A 3 -6.39 -0.04 -5.52
C CYS A 3 -5.90 1.41 -5.52
N GLU A 4 -6.25 2.16 -4.49
CA GLU A 4 -5.78 3.53 -4.29
C GLU A 4 -5.05 3.66 -2.95
N ILE A 5 -4.05 4.54 -2.89
CA ILE A 5 -3.35 4.86 -1.65
C ILE A 5 -4.38 5.41 -0.67
N THR A 6 -4.56 4.74 0.47
CA THR A 6 -5.48 5.22 1.49
C THR A 6 -4.80 6.28 2.35
N ARG A 7 -5.40 7.47 2.37
CA ARG A 7 -4.91 8.62 3.16
C ARG A 7 -5.62 8.78 4.50
N LYS A 8 -6.63 7.95 4.77
CA LYS A 8 -7.44 7.99 5.99
C LYS A 8 -7.45 6.60 6.60
N LEU A 9 -6.47 6.35 7.45
CA LEU A 9 -6.43 5.21 8.34
C LEU A 9 -6.92 5.69 9.70
N ASP A 10 -7.64 4.82 10.43
CA ASP A 10 -7.89 5.06 11.84
C ASP A 10 -6.59 4.93 12.66
N GLU A 11 -6.59 5.49 13.87
CA GLU A 11 -5.40 5.55 14.73
C GLU A 11 -4.87 4.15 15.09
N GLN A 12 -5.76 3.17 15.22
CA GLN A 12 -5.37 1.81 15.57
C GLN A 12 -4.66 1.14 14.39
N ALA A 13 -5.21 1.22 13.19
CA ALA A 13 -4.60 0.71 11.97
C ALA A 13 -3.24 1.38 11.71
N LEU A 14 -3.18 2.71 11.88
CA LEU A 14 -1.94 3.47 11.72
C LEU A 14 -0.85 3.02 12.69
N ALA A 15 -1.17 2.90 13.99
CA ALA A 15 -0.20 2.48 15.01
C ALA A 15 0.35 1.07 14.74
N ARG A 16 -0.50 0.16 14.24
CA ARG A 16 -0.09 -1.20 13.90
C ARG A 16 0.83 -1.25 12.68
N ILE A 17 0.56 -0.43 11.67
CA ILE A 17 1.43 -0.28 10.50
C ILE A 17 2.78 0.28 10.93
N GLN A 18 2.80 1.36 11.72
CA GLN A 18 4.04 1.98 12.21
C GLN A 18 4.90 1.01 13.03
N SER A 19 4.29 0.25 13.95
CA SER A 19 5.02 -0.77 14.70
C SER A 19 5.65 -1.82 13.78
N LEU A 20 4.97 -2.20 12.70
CA LEU A 20 5.52 -3.15 11.74
C LEU A 20 6.63 -2.52 10.89
N GLU A 21 6.49 -1.26 10.47
CA GLU A 21 7.55 -0.52 9.77
C GLU A 21 8.85 -0.46 10.59
N GLU A 22 8.75 -0.12 11.88
CA GLU A 22 9.88 -0.05 12.80
C GLU A 22 10.56 -1.43 12.99
N ASP A 23 9.76 -2.48 13.14
CA ASP A 23 10.25 -3.84 13.32
C ASP A 23 10.97 -4.39 12.07
N LEU A 24 10.49 -4.01 10.88
CA LEU A 24 11.00 -4.52 9.60
C LEU A 24 12.08 -3.62 8.99
N GLY A 25 12.19 -2.37 9.44
CA GLY A 25 13.13 -1.39 8.88
C GLY A 25 12.76 -0.92 7.46
N VAL A 26 11.47 -0.99 7.10
CA VAL A 26 10.94 -0.56 5.79
C VAL A 26 9.78 0.41 5.99
N ALA A 27 9.45 1.20 4.97
CA ALA A 27 8.21 1.96 4.94
C ALA A 27 7.11 1.13 4.25
N LEU A 28 5.87 1.25 4.73
CA LEU A 28 4.71 0.53 4.21
C LEU A 28 3.69 1.53 3.65
N VAL A 29 3.42 1.42 2.34
CA VAL A 29 2.37 2.20 1.70
C VAL A 29 1.08 1.39 1.68
N ALA A 30 0.04 1.93 2.33
CA ALA A 30 -1.25 1.28 2.41
C ALA A 30 -2.16 1.62 1.21
N PHE A 31 -2.74 0.59 0.62
CA PHE A 31 -3.73 0.65 -0.44
C PHE A 31 -5.05 0.04 0.01
N SER A 32 -6.15 0.68 -0.38
CA SER A 32 -7.49 0.12 -0.29
C SER A 32 -7.96 -0.30 -1.67
N CYS A 33 -8.31 -1.58 -1.82
CA CYS A 33 -8.77 -2.15 -3.07
C CYS A 33 -10.28 -2.31 -3.07
N ARG A 34 -10.95 -1.80 -4.11
CA ARG A 34 -12.39 -1.94 -4.33
C ARG A 34 -12.71 -2.37 -5.75
N SER A 35 -13.86 -3.00 -5.89
CA SER A 35 -14.46 -3.23 -7.21
C SER A 35 -15.08 -1.92 -7.71
N LEU A 36 -14.89 -1.65 -8.99
CA LEU A 36 -15.57 -0.57 -9.70
C LEU A 36 -16.41 -1.18 -10.82
N ASP A 37 -17.47 -0.48 -11.22
CA ASP A 37 -18.16 -0.84 -12.46
C ASP A 37 -17.22 -0.62 -13.67
N PRO A 38 -17.43 -1.36 -14.78
CA PRO A 38 -16.52 -1.33 -15.92
C PRO A 38 -16.30 0.07 -16.53
N ALA A 39 -17.34 0.90 -16.60
CA ALA A 39 -17.26 2.23 -17.17
C ALA A 39 -16.40 3.18 -16.30
N ARG A 40 -16.53 3.04 -14.97
CA ARG A 40 -15.73 3.80 -14.01
C ARG A 40 -14.29 3.34 -13.97
N GLU A 41 -14.03 2.05 -14.08
CA GLU A 41 -12.67 1.49 -14.16
C GLU A 41 -11.94 2.01 -15.42
N GLU A 42 -12.59 2.00 -16.59
CA GLU A 42 -12.00 2.50 -17.83
C GLU A 42 -11.67 4.01 -17.76
N LYS A 43 -12.58 4.81 -17.19
CA LYS A 43 -12.36 6.25 -17.01
C LYS A 43 -11.17 6.54 -16.08
N LEU A 44 -11.08 5.83 -14.96
CA LEU A 44 -9.98 5.99 -14.00
C LEU A 44 -8.65 5.58 -14.62
N ARG A 45 -8.62 4.48 -15.38
CA ARG A 45 -7.42 4.02 -16.08
C ARG A 45 -6.86 5.08 -17.03
N ARG A 46 -7.72 5.72 -17.83
CA ARG A 46 -7.30 6.80 -18.73
C ARG A 46 -6.68 7.97 -17.97
N ILE A 47 -7.29 8.37 -16.85
CA ILE A 47 -6.75 9.46 -16.02
C ILE A 47 -5.40 9.08 -15.42
N MET A 48 -5.21 7.82 -15.00
CA MET A 48 -3.92 7.35 -14.46
C MET A 48 -2.83 7.31 -15.54
N ASP A 49 -3.16 6.89 -16.76
CA ASP A 49 -2.23 6.87 -17.89
C ASP A 49 -1.75 8.30 -18.23
N GLU A 50 -2.62 9.31 -18.07
CA GLU A 50 -2.27 10.72 -18.30
C GLU A 50 -1.44 11.33 -17.16
N LEU A 51 -1.78 11.02 -15.90
CA LEU A 51 -1.10 11.59 -14.73
C LEU A 51 0.23 10.91 -14.40
N GLY A 52 0.48 9.73 -14.97
CA GLY A 52 1.69 8.95 -14.71
C GLY A 52 1.70 8.30 -13.32
N PRO A 53 2.78 7.56 -12.99
CA PRO A 53 2.92 6.84 -11.74
C PRO A 53 2.93 7.80 -10.55
N GLN A 54 2.00 7.58 -9.61
CA GLN A 54 1.81 8.44 -8.43
C GLN A 54 2.85 8.19 -7.33
N LEU A 55 3.53 7.03 -7.34
CA LEU A 55 4.53 6.64 -6.36
C LEU A 55 5.85 6.36 -7.07
N GLN A 56 6.93 7.03 -6.63
CA GLN A 56 8.28 6.89 -7.19
C GLN A 56 9.28 6.31 -6.19
N ALA A 57 8.81 5.83 -5.03
CA ALA A 57 9.67 5.24 -4.03
C ALA A 57 10.29 3.92 -4.54
N PRO A 58 11.57 3.63 -4.21
CA PRO A 58 12.16 2.34 -4.51
C PRO A 58 11.41 1.25 -3.74
N VAL A 59 11.20 0.11 -4.39
CA VAL A 59 10.57 -1.06 -3.75
C VAL A 59 11.61 -1.70 -2.82
N ALA A 60 11.22 -1.95 -1.57
CA ALA A 60 12.05 -2.69 -0.64
C ALA A 60 12.01 -4.19 -0.98
N ASP A 61 13.05 -4.94 -0.61
CA ASP A 61 13.15 -6.40 -0.83
C ASP A 61 13.06 -7.17 0.50
N PRO A 62 11.86 -7.26 1.10
CA PRO A 62 11.65 -8.01 2.34
C PRO A 62 11.82 -9.51 2.11
N ASP A 63 12.45 -10.21 3.07
CA ASP A 63 12.55 -11.66 3.03
C ASP A 63 11.19 -12.37 3.27
N ASP A 64 11.18 -13.70 3.15
CA ASP A 64 9.96 -14.50 3.30
C ASP A 64 9.27 -14.33 4.67
N GLU A 65 10.04 -14.14 5.74
CA GLU A 65 9.50 -13.94 7.09
C GLU A 65 8.85 -12.55 7.19
N GLN A 66 9.55 -11.52 6.71
CA GLN A 66 9.05 -10.15 6.66
C GLN A 66 7.78 -10.07 5.79
N LEU A 67 7.77 -10.72 4.62
CA LEU A 67 6.60 -10.82 3.75
C LEU A 67 5.42 -11.52 4.42
N ALA A 68 5.67 -12.59 5.18
CA ALA A 68 4.62 -13.28 5.91
C ALA A 68 3.96 -12.36 6.97
N ARG A 69 4.77 -11.56 7.67
CA ARG A 69 4.28 -10.59 8.66
C ARG A 69 3.46 -9.47 8.00
N ILE A 70 3.91 -8.95 6.87
CA ILE A 70 3.17 -7.95 6.09
C ILE A 70 1.80 -8.52 5.67
N ARG A 71 1.77 -9.71 5.08
CA ARG A 71 0.53 -10.37 4.63
C ARG A 71 -0.45 -10.67 5.77
N ALA A 72 0.05 -11.00 6.96
CA ALA A 72 -0.79 -11.17 8.13
C ALA A 72 -1.52 -9.87 8.48
N LEU A 73 -0.79 -8.74 8.51
CA LEU A 73 -1.38 -7.43 8.82
C LEU A 73 -2.34 -6.96 7.71
N GLU A 74 -2.02 -7.23 6.43
CA GLU A 74 -2.94 -6.99 5.30
C GLU A 74 -4.30 -7.65 5.51
N GLY A 75 -4.30 -8.93 5.89
CA GLY A 75 -5.52 -9.70 6.13
C GLY A 75 -6.35 -9.17 7.29
N GLU A 76 -5.69 -8.69 8.35
CA GLU A 76 -6.36 -8.12 9.53
C GLU A 76 -6.96 -6.74 9.28
N LEU A 77 -6.30 -5.91 8.47
CA LEU A 77 -6.74 -4.55 8.17
C LEU A 77 -7.62 -4.45 6.92
N GLY A 78 -7.68 -5.49 6.09
CA GLY A 78 -8.35 -5.45 4.79
C GLY A 78 -7.68 -4.47 3.82
N LEU A 79 -6.36 -4.31 3.95
CA LEU A 79 -5.54 -3.41 3.16
C LEU A 79 -4.51 -4.22 2.37
N THR A 80 -3.98 -3.60 1.32
CA THR A 80 -2.75 -4.08 0.67
C THR A 80 -1.61 -3.17 1.09
N LEU A 81 -0.52 -3.73 1.59
CA LEU A 81 0.63 -3.01 2.12
C LEU A 81 1.84 -3.28 1.21
N ILE A 82 2.41 -2.23 0.65
CA ILE A 82 3.59 -2.32 -0.22
C ILE A 82 4.81 -1.81 0.53
N ALA A 83 5.82 -2.66 0.68
CA ALA A 83 7.10 -2.29 1.26
C ALA A 83 7.91 -1.44 0.27
N VAL A 84 8.35 -0.28 0.74
CA VAL A 84 9.22 0.64 0.02
C VAL A 84 10.39 1.04 0.91
N ASP A 85 11.49 1.42 0.28
CA ASP A 85 12.64 1.91 1.04
C ASP A 85 12.26 3.21 1.77
N ALA A 86 12.47 3.23 3.08
CA ALA A 86 12.27 4.43 3.90
C ALA A 86 13.31 5.53 3.58
N SER A 87 14.37 5.20 2.83
CA SER A 87 15.40 6.13 2.38
C SER A 87 14.93 6.95 1.18
N SER A 88 13.93 7.81 1.38
CA SER A 88 13.81 9.03 0.60
C SER A 88 14.52 10.14 1.39
N SER A 89 15.76 10.44 1.00
CA SER A 89 16.51 11.64 1.40
C SER A 89 15.75 12.92 1.09
#